data_AF-A0A553RL80-F1
#
_entry.id   AF-A0A553RL80-F1
#
_cell.length_a   1.000
_cell.length_b   1.000
_cell.length_c   1.000
_cell.angle_alpha   90.00
_cell.angle_beta   90.00
_cell.angle_gamma   90.00
#
_symmetry.space_group_name_H-M   'P 1'
#
loop_
_entity.id
_entity.type
_entity.pdbx_description
1 polymer ?
#
loop_
_entity_poly.entity_id
_entity_poly.type
_entity_poly.pdbx_seq_one_letter_code
_entity_poly.pdbx_strand_id
1 'polypeptide(L)' 'CLCVEQEEGRVAAVFNVGTEDISLQEDSKLVNDGEYHTVRFSRNGGNASLQLDDLPAIERFPQ' A
#
# COMPACT_ATOMS: atom_id res chain seq x y z
N CYS A 1 -9.27 3.92 9.22
CA CYS A 1 -8.74 2.56 9.43
C CYS A 1 -7.67 2.28 8.36
N LEU A 2 -6.70 1.43 8.66
CA LEU A 2 -5.71 0.94 7.68
C LEU A 2 -5.87 -0.58 7.62
N CYS A 3 -6.09 -1.11 6.42
CA CYS A 3 -6.13 -2.54 6.13
C CYS A 3 -5.04 -2.83 5.10
N VAL A 4 -4.23 -3.87 5.35
CA VAL A 4 -3.27 -4.37 4.38
C VAL A 4 -3.72 -5.77 3.99
N GLU A 5 -3.88 -5.98 2.69
CA GLU A 5 -4.50 -7.17 2.11
C GLU A 5 -3.59 -7.72 1.01
N GLN A 6 -3.65 -9.04 0.81
CA GLN A 6 -3.00 -9.69 -0.31
C GLN A 6 -4.07 -10.08 -1.33
N GLU A 7 -4.06 -9.44 -2.49
CA GLU A 7 -4.98 -9.72 -3.60
C GLU A 7 -4.22 -10.27 -4.79
N GLU A 8 -4.60 -11.46 -5.27
CA GLU A 8 -3.97 -12.13 -6.41
C GLU A 8 -2.44 -12.27 -6.31
N GLY A 9 -1.92 -12.41 -5.09
CA GLY A 9 -0.48 -12.49 -4.83
C GLY A 9 0.23 -11.14 -4.85
N ARG A 10 -0.49 -10.02 -4.82
CA ARG A 10 0.04 -8.66 -4.72
C ARG A 10 -0.39 -8.02 -3.41
N VAL A 11 0.36 -7.01 -2.97
CA VAL A 11 0.03 -6.26 -1.75
C VAL A 11 -0.84 -5.07 -2.10
N ALA A 12 -1.98 -4.97 -1.42
CA ALA A 12 -2.85 -3.82 -1.43
C ALA A 12 -2.96 -3.24 -0.02
N ALA A 13 -3.04 -1.92 0.08
CA ALA A 13 -3.31 -1.20 1.32
C ALA A 13 -4.50 -0.27 1.09
N VAL A 14 -5.54 -0.46 1.90
CA VAL A 14 -6.73 0.38 1.89
C VAL A 14 -6.73 1.24 3.14
N PHE A 15 -6.88 2.55 2.96
CA PHE A 15 -6.89 3.49 4.07
C PHE A 15 -7.93 4.58 3.86
N ASN A 16 -8.54 5.00 4.96
CA ASN A 16 -9.52 6.08 4.96
C ASN A 16 -8.91 7.37 5.53
N VAL A 17 -9.02 8.48 4.79
CA VAL A 17 -8.52 9.81 5.22
C VAL A 17 -9.59 10.70 5.85
N GLY A 18 -10.81 10.22 6.02
CA GLY A 18 -11.93 10.89 6.69
C GLY A 18 -13.14 11.13 5.78
N THR A 19 -12.97 11.01 4.46
CA THR A 19 -14.00 11.29 3.46
C THR A 19 -14.24 10.13 2.50
N GLU A 20 -13.18 9.48 2.01
CA GLU A 20 -13.26 8.29 1.16
C GLU A 20 -12.21 7.23 1.56
N ASP A 21 -12.49 5.99 1.16
CA ASP A 21 -11.53 4.90 1.20
C ASP A 21 -10.62 4.98 -0.04
N ILE A 22 -9.31 5.06 0.20
CA ILE A 22 -8.29 5.12 -0.82
C ILE A 22 -7.55 3.79 -0.83
N SER A 23 -7.48 3.15 -2.00
CA SER A 23 -6.69 1.93 -2.22
C SER A 23 -5.36 2.25 -2.91
N LEU A 24 -4.30 1.65 -2.38
CA LEU A 24 -2.95 1.66 -2.93
C LEU A 24 -2.53 0.21 -3.16
N GLN A 25 -2.20 -0.16 -4.39
CA GLN A 25 -1.77 -1.51 -4.73
C GLN A 25 -0.39 -1.45 -5.38
N GLU A 26 0.48 -2.39 -5.01
CA GLU A 26 1.76 -2.61 -5.67
C GLU A 26 1.60 -3.70 -6.73
N ASP A 27 1.62 -3.30 -8.00
CA ASP A 27 1.45 -4.22 -9.13
C ASP A 27 2.76 -4.80 -9.66
N SER A 28 3.90 -4.24 -9.26
CA SER A 28 5.19 -4.58 -9.86
C SER A 28 5.78 -5.89 -9.33
N LYS A 29 5.33 -6.35 -8.16
CA LYS A 29 5.91 -7.51 -7.49
C LYS A 29 4.84 -8.42 -6.89
N LEU A 30 5.04 -9.72 -7.12
CA LEU A 30 4.27 -10.78 -6.49
C LEU A 30 4.91 -11.13 -5.15
N VAL A 31 4.10 -11.21 -4.10
CA VAL A 31 4.50 -11.57 -2.73
C VAL A 31 4.10 -13.00 -2.35
N ASN A 32 3.59 -13.76 -3.31
CA ASN A 32 3.19 -15.17 -3.14
C ASN A 32 4.30 -16.16 -3.54
N ASP A 33 5.57 -15.73 -3.49
CA ASP A 33 6.75 -16.52 -3.87
C ASP A 33 7.31 -17.37 -2.71
N GLY A 34 6.83 -17.16 -1.48
CA GLY A 34 7.27 -17.86 -0.28
C GLY A 34 8.45 -17.19 0.44
N GLU A 35 8.86 -16.00 0.01
CA GLU A 35 9.87 -15.19 0.70
C GLU A 35 9.23 -14.17 1.66
N TYR A 36 10.07 -13.60 2.52
CA TYR A 36 9.64 -12.53 3.42
C TYR A 36 9.65 -11.20 2.67
N HIS A 37 8.49 -10.53 2.69
CA HIS A 37 8.34 -9.17 2.16
C HIS A 37 8.09 -8.16 3.28
N THR A 38 8.64 -6.97 3.14
CA THR A 38 8.43 -5.85 4.06
C THR A 38 7.50 -4.83 3.42
N VAL A 39 6.38 -4.55 4.08
CA VAL A 39 5.44 -3.51 3.64
C VAL A 39 5.55 -2.32 4.57
N ARG A 40 5.86 -1.14 4.01
CA ARG A 40 5.90 0.13 4.75
C ARG A 40 4.82 1.06 4.23
N PHE A 41 3.85 1.32 5.09
CA PHE A 41 2.83 2.33 4.85
C PHE A 41 3.14 3.59 5.66
N SER A 42 3.14 4.75 5.01
CA SER A 42 3.30 6.05 5.65
C SER A 42 2.09 6.92 5.35
N ARG A 43 1.59 7.64 6.35
CA ARG A 43 0.50 8.60 6.18
C ARG A 43 0.83 9.89 6.91
N ASN A 44 0.75 11.00 6.20
CA ASN A 44 0.95 12.34 6.74
C ASN A 44 -0.25 13.22 6.35
N GLY A 45 -1.20 13.36 7.29
CA GLY A 45 -2.46 14.05 7.05
C GLY A 45 -3.29 13.33 5.98
N GLY A 46 -3.46 13.99 4.85
CA GLY A 46 -4.11 13.46 3.66
C GLY A 46 -3.19 12.63 2.77
N ASN A 47 -1.88 12.89 2.81
CA ASN A 47 -0.91 12.21 1.95
C ASN A 47 -0.63 10.81 2.50
N ALA A 48 -0.50 9.84 1.61
CA ALA A 48 -0.13 8.48 1.97
C ALA A 48 0.89 7.91 1.00
N SER A 49 1.72 6.99 1.45
CA SER A 49 2.60 6.22 0.61
C SER A 49 2.68 4.75 1.03
N LEU A 50 2.84 3.88 0.04
CA LEU A 50 3.04 2.45 0.20
C LEU A 50 4.38 2.07 -0.44
N GLN A 51 5.24 1.41 0.32
CA GLN A 51 6.50 0.88 -0.16
C GLN A 51 6.54 -0.62 0.12
N LEU A 52 6.87 -1.41 -0.91
CA LEU A 52 7.08 -2.84 -0.80
C LEU A 52 8.57 -3.15 -0.99
N ASP A 53 9.18 -3.80 -0.01
CA ASP A 53 10.61 -4.13 0.01
C ASP A 53 11.47 -2.88 -0.29
N ASP A 54 12.35 -2.98 -1.30
CA ASP A 54 13.21 -1.90 -1.79
C ASP A 54 12.64 -1.23 -3.06
N LEU A 55 11.37 -1.48 -3.39
CA LEU A 55 10.71 -0.83 -4.52
C LEU A 55 10.49 0.68 -4.25
N PRO A 56 10.34 1.49 -5.32
CA PRO A 56 9.92 2.87 -5.18
C PRO A 56 8.60 2.97 -4.43
N ALA A 57 8.49 3.93 -3.51
CA ALA A 57 7.24 4.16 -2.79
C ALA A 57 6.18 4.72 -3.75
N ILE A 58 4.98 4.14 -3.72
CA ILE A 58 3.79 4.65 -4.41
C ILE A 58 3.16 5.72 -3.52
N GLU A 59 3.08 6.95 -4.00
CA GLU A 59 2.50 8.07 -3.26
C GLU A 59 1.09 8.40 -3.75
N ARG A 60 0.21 8.75 -2.81
CA ARG A 60 -1.12 9.30 -3.05
C ARG A 60 -1.31 10.59 -2.28
N PHE A 61 -1.67 11.62 -3.03
CA PHE A 61 -2.05 12.92 -2.54
C PHE A 61 -3.56 13.05 -2.76
N PRO A 62 -4.34 13.40 -1.72
CA PRO A 62 -5.75 13.69 -1.90
C PRO A 62 -5.88 14.95 -2.75
N GLN A 63 -6.82 14.94 -3.70
CA GLN A 63 -7.18 16.13 -4.47
C GLN A 63 -8.07 17.07 -3.67
#